data_AF-A0A2N9L4M7-F1
#
_entry.id   AF-A0A2N9L4M7-F1
#
_cell.length_a   1.000
_cell.length_b   1.000
_cell.length_c   1.000
_cell.angle_alpha   90.00
_cell.angle_beta   90.00
_cell.angle_gamma   90.00
#
_symmetry.space_group_name_H-M   'P 1'
#
loop_
_entity.id
_entity.type
_entity.pdbx_description
1 polymer ?
#
loop_
_entity_poly.entity_id
_entity_poly.type
_entity_poly.pdbx_seq_one_letter_code
_entity_poly.pdbx_strand_id
1 'polypeptide(L)'
;MAIPATQLRPGMIIKHNDQLHTVFKVEHRTPGNLRAFIQAKLRNLKSGAMFEHRFRSADAIEKVVVDEVPMEFLYADGDDYYFMNPQDYEQMVLKSSTLGDAVEYLTPNLQIKVSYHDGQPVGIELPQTVDLEVVETEPGLKSATASSVTKPAKTETGLVVQVPPFINAGEKIRVDTSEGAYLSRA
;
A
#
# COMPACT_ATOMS: atom_id res chain seq x y z
N MET A 1 -7.64 6.62 -21.66
CA MET A 1 -8.51 5.63 -22.36
C MET A 1 -9.79 5.48 -21.55
N ALA A 2 -10.98 5.58 -22.15
CA ALA A 2 -12.23 5.47 -21.40
C ALA A 2 -12.61 4.00 -21.18
N ILE A 3 -12.85 3.60 -19.93
CA ILE A 3 -13.32 2.26 -19.54
C ILE A 3 -14.71 2.37 -18.90
N PRO A 4 -15.59 1.38 -19.04
CA PRO A 4 -16.86 1.39 -18.31
C PRO A 4 -16.60 1.26 -16.80
N ALA A 5 -17.45 1.87 -15.97
CA ALA A 5 -17.31 1.84 -14.51
C ALA A 5 -17.26 0.43 -13.92
N THR A 6 -17.82 -0.58 -14.60
CA THR A 6 -17.75 -2.00 -14.21
C THR A 6 -16.33 -2.57 -14.23
N GLN A 7 -15.39 -1.93 -14.93
CA GLN A 7 -13.98 -2.34 -14.99
C GLN A 7 -13.10 -1.63 -13.97
N LEU A 8 -13.66 -0.80 -13.09
CA LEU A 8 -12.92 -0.18 -11.99
C LEU A 8 -12.35 -1.23 -11.06
N ARG A 9 -11.07 -1.09 -10.72
CA ARG A 9 -10.36 -1.91 -9.73
C ARG A 9 -9.64 -1.02 -8.71
N PRO A 10 -9.49 -1.48 -7.46
CA PRO A 10 -8.56 -0.87 -6.51
C PRO A 10 -7.16 -0.69 -7.15
N GLY A 11 -6.49 0.41 -6.81
CA GLY A 11 -5.18 0.80 -7.35
C GLY A 11 -5.23 1.56 -8.68
N MET A 12 -6.35 1.53 -9.42
CA MET A 12 -6.44 2.29 -10.68
C MET A 12 -6.47 3.79 -10.42
N ILE A 13 -5.79 4.55 -11.28
CA ILE A 13 -5.87 6.02 -11.30
C ILE A 13 -6.84 6.45 -12.39
N ILE A 14 -7.81 7.28 -12.01
CA ILE A 14 -8.86 7.76 -12.88
C ILE A 14 -8.93 9.28 -12.84
N LYS A 15 -9.33 9.88 -13.95
CA LYS A 15 -9.68 11.30 -14.01
C LYS A 15 -11.19 11.45 -13.73
N HIS A 16 -11.52 12.20 -12.70
CA HIS A 16 -12.89 12.50 -12.29
C HIS A 16 -13.00 13.98 -11.91
N ASN A 17 -13.94 14.72 -12.51
CA ASN A 17 -14.11 16.18 -12.33
C ASN A 17 -12.80 16.96 -12.53
N ASP A 18 -12.07 16.66 -13.60
CA ASP A 18 -10.77 17.25 -13.93
C ASP A 18 -9.64 17.08 -12.90
N GLN A 19 -9.83 16.15 -11.95
CA GLN A 19 -8.83 15.82 -10.95
C GLN A 19 -8.52 14.32 -10.97
N LEU A 20 -7.27 14.00 -10.63
CA LEU A 20 -6.78 12.63 -10.56
C LEU A 20 -7.14 12.01 -9.22
N HIS A 21 -7.68 10.81 -9.29
CA HIS A 21 -8.12 10.05 -8.12
C HIS A 21 -7.61 8.62 -8.20
N THR A 22 -7.07 8.12 -7.10
CA THR A 22 -6.77 6.70 -6.93
C THR A 22 -7.99 5.98 -6.37
N VAL A 23 -8.33 4.86 -6.97
CA VAL A 23 -9.42 4.00 -6.52
C VAL A 23 -8.92 3.16 -5.35
N PHE A 24 -9.44 3.41 -4.15
CA PHE A 24 -9.06 2.67 -2.94
C PHE A 24 -9.86 1.37 -2.79
N LYS A 25 -11.17 1.43 -3.06
CA LYS A 25 -12.07 0.28 -2.95
C LYS A 25 -13.18 0.39 -3.99
N VAL A 26 -13.66 -0.74 -4.48
CA VAL A 26 -14.80 -0.82 -5.42
C VAL A 26 -15.79 -1.86 -4.92
N GLU A 27 -17.06 -1.51 -4.86
CA GLU A 27 -18.17 -2.40 -4.54
C GLU A 27 -19.21 -2.37 -5.67
N HIS A 28 -19.48 -3.52 -6.27
CA HIS A 28 -20.58 -3.67 -7.22
C HIS A 28 -21.85 -4.04 -6.46
N ARG A 29 -22.86 -3.18 -6.49
CA ARG A 29 -24.15 -3.41 -5.85
C ARG A 29 -25.24 -3.58 -6.89
N THR A 30 -26.05 -4.63 -6.71
CA THR A 30 -27.22 -4.93 -7.53
C THR A 30 -28.44 -5.04 -6.63
N PRO A 31 -29.09 -3.92 -6.27
CA PRO A 31 -30.28 -3.96 -5.44
C PRO A 31 -31.43 -4.59 -6.24
N GLY A 32 -32.20 -5.50 -5.63
CA GLY A 32 -33.19 -6.32 -6.35
C GLY A 32 -34.24 -5.55 -7.15
N ASN A 33 -34.49 -4.27 -6.84
CA ASN A 33 -35.48 -3.43 -7.52
C ASN A 33 -34.87 -2.17 -8.19
N LEU A 34 -33.54 -2.03 -8.22
CA LEU A 34 -32.85 -0.87 -8.81
C LEU A 34 -31.78 -1.31 -9.82
N ARG A 35 -31.37 -0.38 -10.68
CA ARG A 35 -30.24 -0.61 -11.59
C ARG A 35 -28.95 -0.80 -10.79
N ALA A 36 -28.11 -1.71 -11.23
CA ALA A 36 -26.80 -1.94 -10.65
C ALA A 36 -25.95 -0.66 -10.70
N PHE A 37 -25.13 -0.47 -9.67
CA PHE A 37 -24.20 0.65 -9.59
C PHE A 37 -22.88 0.21 -8.97
N ILE A 38 -21.83 0.97 -9.27
CA ILE A 38 -20.48 0.77 -8.74
C ILE A 38 -20.24 1.85 -7.70
N GLN A 39 -20.05 1.47 -6.43
CA GLN A 39 -19.66 2.37 -5.36
C GLN A 39 -18.14 2.28 -5.20
N ALA A 40 -17.43 3.36 -5.52
CA ALA A 40 -15.99 3.43 -5.40
C ALA A 40 -15.59 4.42 -4.31
N LYS A 41 -14.65 4.01 -3.45
CA LYS A 41 -13.94 4.92 -2.53
C LYS A 41 -12.74 5.48 -3.27
N LEU A 42 -12.74 6.77 -3.51
CA LEU A 42 -11.72 7.49 -4.27
C LEU A 42 -10.86 8.32 -3.31
N ARG A 43 -9.56 8.38 -3.56
CA ARG A 43 -8.62 9.29 -2.91
C ARG A 43 -8.13 10.30 -3.93
N ASN A 44 -8.35 11.58 -3.68
CA ASN A 44 -7.82 12.64 -4.51
C ASN A 44 -6.29 12.67 -4.40
N LEU A 45 -5.60 12.64 -5.54
CA LEU A 45 -4.14 12.61 -5.56
C LEU A 45 -3.49 13.93 -5.19
N LYS A 46 -4.18 15.05 -5.42
CA LYS A 46 -3.67 16.40 -5.14
C LYS A 46 -3.93 16.84 -3.71
N SER A 47 -5.15 16.59 -3.19
CA SER A 47 -5.55 17.02 -1.85
C SER A 47 -5.44 15.91 -0.80
N GLY A 48 -5.25 14.66 -1.20
CA GLY A 48 -5.26 13.49 -0.31
C GLY A 48 -6.65 13.13 0.23
N ALA A 49 -7.69 13.93 -0.05
CA ALA A 49 -9.03 13.73 0.48
C ALA A 49 -9.66 12.43 -0.05
N MET A 50 -10.22 11.64 0.86
CA MET A 50 -11.00 10.45 0.51
C MET A 50 -12.49 10.77 0.50
N PHE A 51 -13.19 10.28 -0.53
CA PHE A 51 -14.65 10.34 -0.61
C PHE A 51 -15.20 9.12 -1.33
N GLU A 52 -16.49 8.85 -1.14
CA GLU A 52 -17.19 7.80 -1.86
C GLU A 52 -17.99 8.39 -3.02
N HIS A 53 -17.90 7.75 -4.17
CA HIS A 53 -18.65 8.13 -5.36
C HIS A 53 -19.40 6.92 -5.94
N ARG A 54 -20.62 7.15 -6.43
CA ARG A 54 -21.45 6.12 -7.04
C ARG A 54 -21.50 6.35 -8.55
N PHE A 55 -20.89 5.44 -9.29
CA PHE A 55 -20.93 5.39 -10.74
C PHE A 55 -22.07 4.50 -11.21
N ARG A 56 -22.72 4.88 -12.31
CA ARG A 56 -23.61 3.98 -13.04
C ARG A 56 -22.76 3.00 -13.82
N SER A 57 -23.22 1.77 -14.02
CA SER A 57 -22.45 0.74 -14.73
C SER A 57 -22.05 1.12 -16.16
N ALA A 58 -22.79 2.05 -16.79
CA ALA A 58 -22.52 2.54 -18.13
C ALA A 58 -21.66 3.83 -18.18
N ASP A 59 -21.30 4.40 -17.02
CA ASP A 59 -20.49 5.62 -17.01
C ASP A 59 -19.10 5.34 -17.58
N ALA A 60 -18.68 6.19 -18.50
CA ALA A 60 -17.35 6.15 -19.09
C ALA A 60 -16.36 6.82 -18.13
N ILE A 61 -15.40 6.04 -17.64
CA ILE A 61 -14.36 6.47 -16.72
C ILE A 61 -13.08 6.66 -17.50
N GLU A 62 -12.50 7.86 -17.43
CA GLU A 62 -11.19 8.12 -18.01
C GLU A 62 -10.10 7.45 -17.15
N LYS A 63 -9.63 6.29 -17.60
CA LYS A 63 -8.43 5.67 -17.06
C LYS A 63 -7.22 6.45 -17.51
N VAL A 64 -6.43 6.81 -16.52
CA VAL A 64 -5.12 7.40 -16.68
C VAL A 64 -4.09 6.28 -16.63
N VAL A 65 -3.23 6.22 -17.64
CA VAL A 65 -2.07 5.33 -17.61
C VAL A 65 -0.98 6.10 -16.90
N VAL A 66 -0.43 5.48 -15.87
CA VAL A 66 0.70 6.01 -15.13
C VAL A 66 1.93 5.20 -15.49
N ASP A 67 3.07 5.88 -15.55
CA ASP A 67 4.34 5.22 -15.78
C ASP A 67 4.85 4.72 -14.42
N GLU A 68 5.01 3.42 -14.29
CA GLU A 68 5.58 2.80 -13.09
C GLU A 68 7.09 2.72 -13.25
N VAL A 69 7.83 3.42 -12.40
CA VAL A 69 9.29 3.34 -12.35
C VAL A 69 9.69 2.57 -11.10
N PRO A 70 10.48 1.48 -11.23
CA PRO A 70 11.02 0.78 -10.09
C PRO A 70 12.04 1.67 -9.37
N MET A 71 11.95 1.73 -8.05
CA MET A 71 12.79 2.56 -7.20
C MET A 71 13.23 1.74 -5.99
N GLU A 72 14.49 1.85 -5.61
CA GLU A 72 15.07 1.17 -4.46
C GLU A 72 15.21 2.17 -3.30
N PHE A 73 14.70 1.80 -2.12
CA PHE A 73 14.84 2.62 -0.93
C PHE A 73 16.28 2.57 -0.40
N LEU A 74 16.86 3.75 -0.16
CA LEU A 74 18.22 3.89 0.35
C LEU A 74 18.22 4.12 1.87
N TYR A 75 17.68 5.26 2.29
CA TYR A 75 17.62 5.68 3.69
C TYR A 75 16.56 6.78 3.88
N ALA A 76 16.21 7.05 5.13
CA ALA A 76 15.37 8.19 5.52
C ALA A 76 16.19 9.18 6.34
N ASP A 77 15.92 10.47 6.17
CA ASP A 77 16.46 11.57 6.97
C ASP A 77 15.30 12.48 7.40
N GLY A 78 14.87 12.34 8.66
CA GLY A 78 13.70 13.03 9.19
C GLY A 78 12.41 12.65 8.45
N ASP A 79 11.84 13.60 7.70
CA ASP A 79 10.61 13.42 6.91
C ASP A 79 10.86 13.08 5.43
N ASP A 80 12.13 13.07 5.02
CA ASP A 80 12.55 12.86 3.64
C ASP A 80 13.09 11.43 3.46
N TYR A 81 12.57 10.73 2.45
CA TYR A 81 12.90 9.34 2.13
C TYR A 81 13.57 9.30 0.77
N TYR A 82 14.79 8.76 0.73
CA TYR A 82 15.63 8.74 -0.44
C TYR A 82 15.49 7.41 -1.17
N PHE A 83 15.22 7.51 -2.47
CA PHE A 83 15.07 6.38 -3.38
C PHE A 83 16.02 6.54 -4.57
N MET A 84 16.38 5.42 -5.19
CA MET A 84 17.23 5.39 -6.39
C MET A 84 16.64 4.47 -7.43
N ASN A 85 16.58 4.92 -8.69
CA ASN A 85 16.20 4.06 -9.80
C ASN A 85 17.38 3.12 -10.12
N PRO A 86 17.21 1.79 -10.09
CA PRO A 86 18.30 0.85 -10.34
C PRO A 86 18.76 0.81 -11.80
N GLN A 87 18.02 1.43 -12.74
CA GLN A 87 18.34 1.41 -14.17
C GLN A 87 19.26 2.55 -14.61
N ASP A 88 19.00 3.77 -14.13
CA ASP A 88 19.72 5.00 -14.51
C ASP A 88 20.46 5.66 -13.33
N TYR A 89 20.31 5.12 -12.11
CA TYR A 89 20.88 5.63 -10.87
C TYR A 89 20.41 7.04 -10.50
N GLU A 90 19.28 7.50 -11.06
CA GLU A 90 18.66 8.75 -10.64
C GLU A 90 18.09 8.62 -9.23
N GLN A 91 18.35 9.61 -8.40
CA GLN A 91 17.83 9.66 -7.03
C GLN A 91 16.58 10.55 -6.96
N MET A 92 15.62 10.12 -6.16
CA MET A 92 14.42 10.89 -5.85
C MET A 92 14.17 10.92 -4.35
N VAL A 93 13.66 12.06 -3.88
CA VAL A 93 13.21 12.23 -2.51
C VAL A 93 11.69 12.23 -2.48
N LEU A 94 11.10 11.36 -1.67
CA LEU A 94 9.68 11.35 -1.36
C LEU A 94 9.46 11.73 0.10
N LYS A 95 8.36 12.43 0.38
CA LYS A 95 8.01 12.83 1.75
C LYS A 95 7.16 11.76 2.43
N SER A 96 7.22 11.72 3.76
CA SER A 96 6.33 10.91 4.60
C SER A 96 4.85 11.07 4.22
N SER A 97 4.40 12.28 3.87
CA SER A 97 3.02 12.55 3.44
C SER A 97 2.62 11.90 2.11
N THR A 98 3.58 11.71 1.20
CA THR A 98 3.37 11.00 -0.07
C THR A 98 3.34 9.49 0.13
N LEU A 99 4.21 8.99 1.00
CA LEU A 99 4.33 7.56 1.30
C LEU A 99 3.20 7.05 2.20
N GLY A 100 2.70 7.87 3.12
CA GLY A 100 1.66 7.51 4.08
C GLY A 100 2.07 6.29 4.91
N ASP A 101 1.14 5.34 5.07
CA ASP A 101 1.34 4.13 5.88
C ASP A 101 2.47 3.23 5.35
N ALA A 102 2.88 3.41 4.08
CA ALA A 102 3.95 2.62 3.49
C ALA A 102 5.32 2.84 4.16
N VAL A 103 5.50 3.97 4.84
CA VAL A 103 6.71 4.30 5.60
C VAL A 103 7.08 3.19 6.57
N GLU A 104 6.08 2.58 7.22
CA GLU A 104 6.28 1.54 8.23
C GLU A 104 6.78 0.21 7.64
N TYR A 105 6.80 0.08 6.32
CA TYR A 105 7.25 -1.14 5.62
C TYR A 105 8.56 -0.94 4.86
N LEU A 106 9.16 0.26 4.88
CA LEU A 106 10.39 0.55 4.14
C LEU A 106 11.62 0.02 4.86
N THR A 107 12.31 -0.93 4.22
CA THR A 107 13.62 -1.41 4.64
C THR A 107 14.69 -1.04 3.63
N PRO A 108 15.95 -0.84 4.05
CA PRO A 108 17.05 -0.58 3.12
C PRO A 108 17.09 -1.63 2.01
N ASN A 109 17.32 -1.18 0.77
CA ASN A 109 17.31 -2.00 -0.44
C ASN A 109 15.93 -2.55 -0.87
N LEU A 110 14.85 -2.11 -0.24
CA LEU A 110 13.50 -2.49 -0.67
C LEU A 110 13.17 -1.85 -2.02
N GLN A 111 12.77 -2.68 -2.98
CA GLN A 111 12.27 -2.22 -4.26
C GLN A 111 10.77 -1.91 -4.18
N ILE A 112 10.41 -0.68 -4.48
CA ILE A 112 9.04 -0.20 -4.62
C ILE A 112 8.81 0.24 -6.07
N LYS A 113 7.55 0.43 -6.44
CA LYS A 113 7.24 1.10 -7.70
C LYS A 113 6.66 2.47 -7.41
N VAL A 114 7.16 3.49 -8.08
CA VAL A 114 6.60 4.84 -8.03
C VAL A 114 5.83 5.06 -9.32
N SER A 115 4.55 5.38 -9.20
CA SER A 115 3.69 5.72 -10.32
C SER A 115 3.83 7.21 -10.61
N TYR A 116 4.17 7.56 -11.84
CA TYR A 116 4.26 8.94 -12.32
C TYR A 116 3.09 9.27 -13.24
N HIS A 117 2.64 10.52 -13.14
CA HIS A 117 1.69 11.12 -14.07
C HIS A 117 2.12 12.54 -14.39
N ASP A 118 2.30 12.86 -15.68
CA ASP A 118 2.78 14.18 -16.14
C ASP A 118 4.05 14.66 -15.41
N GLY A 119 4.97 13.72 -15.10
CA GLY A 119 6.22 14.01 -14.37
C GLY A 119 6.06 14.19 -12.85
N GLN A 120 4.85 14.03 -12.30
CA GLN A 120 4.61 14.08 -10.85
C GLN A 120 4.40 12.68 -10.27
N PRO A 121 5.04 12.33 -9.14
CA PRO A 121 4.77 11.08 -8.45
C PRO A 121 3.36 11.13 -7.87
N VAL A 122 2.50 10.22 -8.34
CA VAL A 122 1.08 10.14 -7.94
C VAL A 122 0.81 9.00 -6.97
N GLY A 123 1.69 8.02 -6.87
CA GLY A 123 1.50 6.92 -5.94
C GLY A 123 2.73 6.06 -5.81
N ILE A 124 2.70 5.23 -4.79
CA ILE A 124 3.69 4.19 -4.57
C ILE A 124 2.98 2.84 -4.40
N GLU A 125 3.61 1.80 -4.92
CA GLU A 125 3.19 0.42 -4.75
C GLU A 125 4.33 -0.32 -4.04
N LEU A 126 4.02 -0.84 -2.85
CA LEU A 126 4.90 -1.74 -2.12
C LEU A 126 4.83 -3.14 -2.73
N PRO A 127 5.88 -3.96 -2.60
CA PRO A 127 5.78 -5.38 -2.90
C PRO A 127 4.74 -6.02 -1.96
N GLN A 128 4.10 -7.11 -2.41
CA GLN A 128 3.05 -7.80 -1.64
C GLN A 128 3.55 -8.28 -0.27
N THR A 129 4.83 -8.60 -0.18
CA THR A 129 5.45 -9.08 1.06
C THR A 129 6.76 -8.35 1.30
N VAL A 130 7.01 -7.98 2.55
CA VAL A 130 8.29 -7.43 3.01
C VAL A 130 8.86 -8.29 4.13
N ASP A 131 10.18 -8.41 4.16
CA ASP A 131 10.89 -9.09 5.24
C ASP A 131 11.39 -8.03 6.22
N LEU A 132 10.91 -8.09 7.46
CA LEU A 132 11.20 -7.13 8.53
C LEU A 132 11.88 -7.86 9.70
N GLU A 133 12.91 -7.24 10.29
CA GLU A 133 13.53 -7.78 11.50
C GLU A 133 12.76 -7.38 12.76
N VAL A 134 12.50 -8.33 13.66
CA VAL A 134 11.87 -8.08 14.96
C VAL A 134 12.91 -7.54 15.95
N VAL A 135 12.75 -6.29 16.39
CA VAL A 135 13.65 -5.66 17.38
C VAL A 135 13.20 -5.90 18.81
N GLU A 136 11.89 -6.00 19.05
CA GLU A 136 11.33 -6.13 20.40
C GLU A 136 10.06 -6.99 20.36
N THR A 137 10.00 -8.01 21.21
CA THR A 137 8.79 -8.81 21.41
C THR A 137 8.81 -9.47 22.78
N GLU A 138 7.63 -9.76 23.33
CA GLU A 138 7.52 -10.41 24.64
C GLU A 138 8.08 -11.84 24.61
N PRO A 139 8.73 -12.32 25.70
CA PRO A 139 9.18 -13.70 25.79
C PRO A 139 8.01 -14.67 25.63
N GLY A 140 8.15 -15.64 24.73
CA GLY A 140 7.09 -16.63 24.49
C GLY A 140 6.79 -17.47 25.73
N LEU A 141 5.50 -17.63 26.07
CA LEU A 141 5.10 -18.63 27.06
C LEU A 141 5.33 -20.03 26.47
N LYS A 142 6.31 -20.77 27.02
CA LYS A 142 6.59 -22.18 26.68
C LYS A 142 5.40 -23.14 26.87
N SER A 143 4.32 -22.69 27.50
CA SER A 143 3.14 -23.51 27.86
C SER A 143 1.91 -23.31 26.97
N ALA A 144 1.95 -22.44 25.97
CA ALA A 144 0.79 -22.19 25.10
C ALA A 144 0.72 -23.22 23.97
N THR A 145 0.05 -24.35 24.20
CA THR A 145 -0.32 -25.35 23.18
C THR A 145 -1.50 -24.91 22.28
N ALA A 146 -2.01 -23.69 22.47
CA ALA A 146 -3.12 -23.16 21.69
C ALA A 146 -2.60 -22.44 20.43
N SER A 147 -2.93 -22.99 19.26
CA SER A 147 -2.51 -22.52 17.93
C SER A 147 -3.00 -21.11 17.53
N SER A 148 -3.76 -20.42 18.39
CA SER A 148 -4.33 -19.08 18.12
C SER A 148 -3.85 -17.98 19.06
N VAL A 149 -2.85 -18.22 19.90
CA VAL A 149 -2.26 -17.14 20.69
C VAL A 149 -1.26 -16.39 19.82
N THR A 150 -1.51 -15.13 19.57
CA THR A 150 -0.55 -14.21 18.94
C THR A 150 -0.02 -13.24 19.98
N LYS A 151 1.19 -12.72 19.75
CA LYS A 151 1.81 -11.68 20.55
C LYS A 151 2.24 -10.51 19.66
N PRO A 152 2.23 -9.27 20.18
CA PRO A 152 2.78 -8.15 19.45
C PRO A 152 4.31 -8.28 19.33
N ALA A 153 4.83 -8.00 18.15
CA ALA A 153 6.25 -7.83 17.88
C ALA A 153 6.48 -6.51 17.15
N LYS A 154 7.41 -5.71 17.66
CA LYS A 154 7.86 -4.48 17.04
C LYS A 154 9.03 -4.78 16.11
N THR A 155 8.95 -4.26 14.91
CA THR A 155 9.98 -4.42 13.87
C THR A 155 10.94 -3.23 13.84
N GLU A 156 12.03 -3.35 13.07
CA GLU A 156 13.05 -2.31 12.90
C GLU A 156 12.51 -0.97 12.37
N THR A 157 11.43 -1.00 11.59
CA THR A 157 10.74 0.19 11.07
C THR A 157 9.80 0.83 12.09
N GLY A 158 9.54 0.15 13.21
CA GLY A 158 8.56 0.55 14.22
C GLY A 158 7.18 -0.07 14.05
N LEU A 159 6.91 -0.76 12.94
CA LEU A 159 5.64 -1.46 12.71
C LEU A 159 5.42 -2.54 13.77
N VAL A 160 4.22 -2.59 14.34
CA VAL A 160 3.81 -3.62 15.31
C VAL A 160 2.95 -4.67 14.62
N VAL A 161 3.46 -5.89 14.53
CA VAL A 161 2.79 -7.02 13.87
C VAL A 161 2.42 -8.09 14.89
N GLN A 162 1.25 -8.71 14.74
CA GLN A 162 0.85 -9.85 15.56
C GLN A 162 1.54 -11.12 15.05
N VAL A 163 2.47 -11.65 15.83
CA VAL A 163 3.28 -12.82 15.47
C VAL A 163 2.99 -14.01 16.38
N PRO A 164 3.27 -15.25 15.95
CA PRO A 164 3.15 -16.42 16.82
C PRO A 164 4.09 -16.37 18.04
N PRO A 165 3.80 -17.12 19.12
CA PRO A 165 4.53 -17.02 20.39
C PRO A 165 5.99 -17.48 20.29
N PHE A 166 6.33 -18.29 19.27
CA PHE A 166 7.65 -18.84 19.05
C PHE A 166 8.65 -17.86 18.38
N ILE A 167 8.18 -16.76 17.82
CA ILE A 167 9.03 -15.72 17.20
C ILE A 167 9.78 -14.96 18.31
N ASN A 168 11.07 -14.71 18.13
CA ASN A 168 11.89 -13.99 19.11
C ASN A 168 12.48 -12.72 18.49
N ALA A 169 13.00 -11.82 19.34
CA ALA A 169 13.77 -10.67 18.87
C ALA A 169 15.04 -11.13 18.14
N GLY A 170 15.39 -10.43 17.06
CA GLY A 170 16.46 -10.76 16.11
C GLY A 170 16.04 -11.73 15.01
N GLU A 171 14.79 -12.21 14.98
CA GLU A 171 14.28 -13.02 13.87
C GLU A 171 13.67 -12.14 12.78
N LYS A 172 13.85 -12.56 11.52
CA LYS A 172 13.18 -11.93 10.38
C LYS A 172 11.82 -12.58 10.14
N ILE A 173 10.81 -11.74 9.96
CA ILE A 173 9.44 -12.13 9.65
C ILE A 173 9.03 -11.58 8.29
N ARG A 174 8.26 -12.36 7.56
CA ARG A 174 7.61 -11.93 6.33
C ARG A 174 6.22 -11.39 6.64
N VAL A 175 5.95 -10.18 6.19
CA VAL A 175 4.70 -9.44 6.46
C VAL A 175 4.02 -9.10 5.13
N ASP A 176 2.71 -9.30 5.08
CA ASP A 176 1.85 -8.85 3.97
C ASP A 176 1.62 -7.33 4.09
N THR A 177 1.99 -6.55 3.08
CA THR A 177 1.87 -5.08 3.11
C THR A 177 0.44 -4.58 2.90
N SER A 178 -0.46 -5.43 2.41
CA SER A 178 -1.86 -5.07 2.16
C SER A 178 -2.72 -5.12 3.43
N GLU A 179 -2.45 -6.10 4.31
CA GLU A 179 -3.17 -6.29 5.57
C GLU A 179 -2.31 -5.97 6.82
N GLY A 180 -0.99 -5.82 6.67
CA GLY A 180 -0.06 -5.70 7.78
C GLY A 180 0.09 -7.00 8.59
N ALA A 181 -0.21 -8.15 7.97
CA ALA A 181 -0.32 -9.44 8.65
C ALA A 181 0.97 -10.26 8.55
N TYR A 182 1.31 -10.97 9.62
CA TYR A 182 2.39 -11.96 9.60
C TYR A 182 2.04 -13.12 8.66
N LEU A 183 2.98 -13.48 7.76
CA LEU A 183 2.84 -14.63 6.86
C LEU A 183 3.70 -15.80 7.33
N SER A 184 5.00 -15.59 7.49
CA SER A 184 5.95 -16.65 7.86
C SER A 184 7.21 -16.07 8.48
N ARG A 185 8.04 -16.96 9.03
CA ARG A 185 9.44 -16.65 9.33
C ARG A 185 10.20 -16.61 8.00
N ALA A 186 11.05 -15.60 7.80
CA ALA A 186 11.86 -15.43 6.60
C ALA A 186 13.16 -16.24 6.68
#